data_AF-A0A5B8CA09-F1
#
_entry.id   AF-A0A5B8CA09-F1
#
_cell.length_a   1.000
_cell.length_b   1.000
_cell.length_c   1.000
_cell.angle_alpha   90.00
_cell.angle_beta   90.00
_cell.angle_gamma   90.00
#
_symmetry.space_group_name_H-M   'P 1'
#
loop_
_entity.id
_entity.type
_entity.pdbx_description
1 polymer ?
#
loop_
_entity_poly.entity_id
_entity_poly.type
_entity_poly.pdbx_seq_one_letter_code
_entity_poly.pdbx_strand_id
1 'polypeptide(L)'
;MKRSLVYVALAGATTSVATTASYEQIDAGSAMLSSSASAREASSLDKQCPDLSKLTGICDNVYGRDRDNSDPENFSYAYERKIYQASCVDFKSDTQAEARQKIQALWRNHQDRLQCDGANFPVANGSILKFAVEMQATVFVTNATRFWGLDLNIVDQSDGKTVLDYTRDRIEAYRGTPAESTLRNYYSDFRRYGAKHASELHAGPLK
;
A
#
# COMPACT_ATOMS: atom_id res chain seq x y z
N MET A 1 9.54 38.79 -25.40
CA MET A 1 10.14 39.42 -24.20
C MET A 1 10.76 38.32 -23.34
N LYS A 2 12.09 38.26 -23.26
CA LYS A 2 12.84 37.26 -22.48
C LYS A 2 12.88 37.68 -21.01
N ARG A 3 12.43 36.83 -20.09
CA ARG A 3 12.62 37.02 -18.64
C ARG A 3 13.57 35.95 -18.14
N SER A 4 14.80 36.36 -17.84
CA SER A 4 15.80 35.56 -17.12
C SER A 4 15.43 35.51 -15.64
N LEU A 5 15.34 34.30 -15.08
CA LEU A 5 15.21 34.08 -13.64
C LEU A 5 16.59 33.74 -13.09
N VAL A 6 17.07 34.60 -12.18
CA VAL A 6 18.31 34.45 -11.43
C VAL A 6 18.02 33.56 -10.23
N TYR A 7 18.76 32.46 -10.09
CA TYR A 7 18.73 31.61 -8.89
C TYR A 7 19.75 32.15 -7.87
N VAL A 8 19.27 32.48 -6.67
CA VAL A 8 20.11 32.76 -5.50
C VAL A 8 20.18 31.49 -4.67
N ALA A 9 21.37 30.89 -4.57
CA ALA A 9 21.65 29.78 -3.68
C ALA A 9 21.99 30.33 -2.28
N LEU A 10 21.20 29.96 -1.27
CA LEU A 10 21.52 30.22 0.13
C LEU A 10 22.09 28.95 0.75
N ALA A 11 23.38 28.97 1.05
CA ALA A 11 24.06 27.96 1.86
C ALA A 11 23.78 28.26 3.34
N GLY A 12 23.05 27.37 4.02
CA GLY A 12 22.80 27.43 5.45
C GLY A 12 23.72 26.47 6.20
N ALA A 13 24.54 27.04 7.10
CA ALA A 13 25.52 26.35 7.92
C ALA A 13 24.87 25.46 9.01
N THR A 14 25.52 24.33 9.27
CA THR A 14 25.21 23.37 10.34
C THR A 14 25.72 23.85 11.70
N THR A 15 24.86 23.86 12.72
CA THR A 15 25.28 23.93 14.12
C THR A 15 24.77 22.69 14.86
N SER A 16 25.71 21.82 15.24
CA SER A 16 25.48 20.72 16.17
C SER A 16 25.62 21.25 17.59
N VAL A 17 24.60 21.08 18.43
CA VAL A 17 24.66 21.34 19.87
C VAL A 17 24.69 19.98 20.57
N ALA A 18 25.79 19.72 21.27
CA ALA A 18 25.94 18.58 22.17
C ALA A 18 25.34 18.95 23.53
N THR A 19 24.42 18.12 24.03
CA THR A 19 23.86 18.26 25.38
C THR A 19 24.33 17.09 26.22
N THR A 20 25.21 17.36 27.19
CA THR A 20 25.53 16.46 28.29
C THR A 20 24.63 16.79 29.47
N ALA A 21 23.85 15.83 29.96
CA ALA A 21 23.16 15.96 31.24
C ALA A 21 23.36 14.70 32.09
N SER A 22 23.64 14.98 33.35
CA SER A 22 24.14 14.16 34.45
C SER A 22 23.20 13.07 34.94
N TYR A 23 23.82 12.02 35.46
CA TYR A 23 23.23 10.90 36.19
C TYR A 23 23.04 11.30 37.67
N GLU A 24 21.81 11.26 38.18
CA GLU A 24 21.55 11.30 39.62
C GLU A 24 21.07 9.92 40.09
N GLN A 25 21.72 9.48 41.17
CA GLN A 25 21.55 8.20 41.84
C GLN A 25 20.90 8.51 43.19
N ILE A 26 19.73 7.93 43.50
CA ILE A 26 19.11 8.00 44.83
C ILE A 26 18.61 6.61 45.25
N ASP A 27 18.82 6.37 46.54
CA ASP A 27 18.80 5.15 47.33
C ASP A 27 17.51 4.33 47.42
N ALA A 28 17.79 3.07 47.81
CA ALA A 28 16.88 2.02 48.24
C ALA A 28 16.02 2.38 49.45
N GLY A 29 14.78 1.87 49.46
CA GLY A 29 13.91 1.94 50.64
C GLY A 29 12.60 1.16 50.51
N SER A 30 12.60 -0.05 51.07
CA SER A 30 11.50 -0.77 51.73
C SER A 30 10.21 -1.18 50.98
N ALA A 31 10.00 -2.49 51.09
CA ALA A 31 8.79 -3.27 50.85
C ALA A 31 7.52 -2.74 51.54
N MET A 32 6.39 -2.87 50.83
CA MET A 32 5.06 -3.09 51.39
C MET A 32 4.32 -4.07 50.49
N LEU A 33 3.91 -5.18 51.10
CA LEU A 33 3.07 -6.23 50.54
C LEU A 33 1.62 -5.75 50.41
N SER A 34 0.90 -6.44 49.52
CA SER A 34 -0.57 -6.53 49.45
C SER A 34 -1.27 -5.51 48.54
N SER A 35 -1.62 -5.97 47.34
CA SER A 35 -3.03 -6.03 46.94
C SER A 35 -3.15 -6.91 45.70
N SER A 36 -4.09 -7.84 45.74
CA SER A 36 -4.47 -8.78 44.71
C SER A 36 -4.79 -8.09 43.38
N ALA A 37 -3.78 -7.99 42.50
CA ALA A 37 -3.98 -7.75 41.09
C ALA A 37 -4.51 -9.05 40.46
N SER A 38 -5.83 -9.22 40.51
CA SER A 38 -6.51 -10.03 39.50
C SER A 38 -6.41 -9.25 38.18
N ALA A 39 -5.20 -9.24 37.63
CA ALA A 39 -4.94 -8.79 36.29
C ALA A 39 -5.81 -9.67 35.40
N ARG A 40 -6.76 -9.01 34.74
CA ARG A 40 -7.51 -9.57 33.63
C ARG A 40 -6.50 -10.15 32.65
N GLU A 41 -6.26 -11.45 32.72
CA GLU A 41 -6.00 -12.27 31.54
C GLU A 41 -7.29 -12.25 30.71
N ALA A 42 -7.62 -11.08 30.18
CA ALA A 42 -8.26 -11.02 28.88
C ALA A 42 -7.19 -11.59 27.95
N SER A 43 -7.22 -12.93 27.82
CA SER A 43 -6.59 -13.68 26.76
C SER A 43 -6.65 -12.81 25.51
N SER A 44 -5.51 -12.22 25.17
CA SER A 44 -5.29 -11.64 23.87
C SER A 44 -5.51 -12.81 22.94
N LEU A 45 -6.73 -12.95 22.42
CA LEU A 45 -6.99 -13.67 21.19
C LEU A 45 -5.91 -13.16 20.25
N ASP A 46 -4.87 -13.97 20.07
CA ASP A 46 -3.67 -13.61 19.34
C ASP A 46 -4.16 -13.02 18.04
N LYS A 47 -3.94 -11.71 17.87
CA LYS A 47 -4.45 -10.97 16.73
C LYS A 47 -3.73 -11.55 15.53
N GLN A 48 -4.35 -12.53 14.89
CA GLN A 48 -3.69 -13.34 13.89
C GLN A 48 -3.44 -12.46 12.68
N CYS A 49 -2.18 -12.16 12.45
CA CYS A 49 -1.73 -11.31 11.36
C CYS A 49 -1.27 -12.20 10.20
N PRO A 50 -1.71 -11.91 8.96
CA PRO A 50 -2.65 -10.86 8.57
C PRO A 50 -4.12 -11.17 8.94
N ASP A 51 -4.91 -10.13 9.21
CA ASP A 51 -6.35 -10.24 9.47
C ASP A 51 -7.15 -9.96 8.18
N LEU A 52 -7.38 -11.01 7.40
CA LEU A 52 -8.09 -10.91 6.11
C LEU A 52 -9.55 -10.47 6.26
N SER A 53 -10.16 -10.61 7.46
CA SER A 53 -11.55 -10.17 7.66
C SER A 53 -11.70 -8.66 7.45
N LYS A 54 -10.63 -7.88 7.64
CA LYS A 54 -10.60 -6.43 7.42
C LYS A 54 -10.74 -6.05 5.95
N LEU A 55 -10.42 -6.97 5.03
CA LEU A 55 -10.52 -6.77 3.59
C LEU A 55 -11.94 -6.97 3.05
N THR A 56 -12.91 -7.36 3.88
CA THR A 56 -14.32 -7.48 3.46
C THR A 56 -14.80 -6.17 2.81
N GLY A 57 -15.36 -6.25 1.60
CA GLY A 57 -15.86 -5.08 0.85
C GLY A 57 -14.76 -4.17 0.27
N ILE A 58 -13.50 -4.61 0.23
CA ILE A 58 -12.40 -3.79 -0.30
C ILE A 58 -12.62 -3.38 -1.77
N CYS A 59 -13.19 -4.26 -2.60
CA CYS A 59 -13.50 -3.97 -4.00
C CYS A 59 -14.50 -2.82 -4.13
N ASP A 60 -15.55 -2.81 -3.30
CA ASP A 60 -16.54 -1.73 -3.28
C ASP A 60 -15.89 -0.40 -2.88
N ASN A 61 -14.95 -0.41 -1.91
CA ASN A 61 -14.26 0.82 -1.52
C ASN A 61 -13.29 1.33 -2.59
N VAL A 62 -12.65 0.43 -3.35
CA VAL A 62 -11.83 0.81 -4.51
C VAL A 62 -12.71 1.36 -5.64
N TYR A 63 -13.86 0.73 -5.89
CA TYR A 63 -14.85 1.17 -6.88
C TYR A 63 -15.41 2.56 -6.54
N GLY A 64 -15.97 2.70 -5.34
CA GLY A 64 -16.61 3.93 -4.86
C GLY A 64 -15.62 5.05 -4.59
N ARG A 65 -14.32 4.71 -4.43
CA ARG A 65 -13.28 5.64 -3.95
C ARG A 65 -13.73 6.32 -2.66
N ASP A 66 -14.29 5.52 -1.76
CA ASP A 66 -14.91 5.98 -0.53
C ASP A 66 -13.86 6.67 0.35
N ARG A 67 -14.16 7.89 0.78
CA ARG A 67 -13.32 8.64 1.73
C ARG A 67 -13.33 7.96 3.09
N ASP A 68 -12.18 7.99 3.77
CA ASP A 68 -12.15 7.55 5.15
C ASP A 68 -12.65 8.66 6.09
N ASN A 69 -13.87 8.50 6.58
CA ASN A 69 -14.45 9.43 7.56
C ASN A 69 -14.18 9.00 9.01
N SER A 70 -13.61 7.80 9.22
CA SER A 70 -13.31 7.27 10.55
C SER A 70 -11.95 7.74 11.05
N ASP A 71 -10.99 7.92 10.14
CA ASP A 71 -9.64 8.38 10.43
C ASP A 71 -9.04 9.19 9.25
N PRO A 72 -9.61 10.38 8.95
CA PRO A 72 -9.20 11.20 7.82
C PRO A 72 -7.80 11.81 7.97
N GLU A 73 -7.24 11.83 9.18
CA GLU A 73 -5.89 12.34 9.44
C GLU A 73 -4.81 11.39 8.92
N ASN A 74 -5.08 10.09 8.96
CA ASN A 74 -4.14 9.06 8.52
C ASN A 74 -4.48 8.47 7.15
N PHE A 75 -5.75 8.51 6.73
CA PHE A 75 -6.20 7.88 5.48
C PHE A 75 -7.08 8.79 4.65
N SER A 76 -6.77 8.87 3.36
CA SER A 76 -7.59 9.57 2.39
C SER A 76 -8.79 8.73 1.95
N TYR A 77 -8.65 7.40 1.97
CA TYR A 77 -9.65 6.45 1.48
C TYR A 77 -9.82 5.23 2.38
N ALA A 78 -11.05 4.72 2.47
CA ALA A 78 -11.39 3.60 3.34
C ALA A 78 -10.62 2.31 3.01
N TYR A 79 -10.28 2.08 1.73
CA TYR A 79 -9.48 0.91 1.32
C TYR A 79 -8.05 0.97 1.90
N GLU A 80 -7.49 2.17 2.12
CA GLU A 80 -6.14 2.31 2.69
C GLU A 80 -6.17 1.78 4.12
N ARG A 81 -7.08 2.29 4.96
CA ARG A 81 -7.24 1.81 6.33
C ARG A 81 -7.42 0.30 6.41
N LYS A 82 -8.25 -0.27 5.52
CA LYS A 82 -8.48 -1.73 5.47
C LYS A 82 -7.21 -2.51 5.17
N ILE A 83 -6.41 -2.09 4.17
CA ILE A 83 -5.14 -2.75 3.82
C ILE A 83 -4.15 -2.66 4.98
N TYR A 84 -4.01 -1.49 5.60
CA TYR A 84 -3.09 -1.30 6.72
C TYR A 84 -3.51 -2.11 7.96
N GLN A 85 -4.82 -2.14 8.27
CA GLN A 85 -5.35 -2.97 9.36
C GLN A 85 -5.18 -4.46 9.11
N ALA A 86 -5.48 -4.92 7.88
CA ALA A 86 -5.30 -6.32 7.49
C ALA A 86 -3.84 -6.75 7.56
N SER A 87 -2.92 -5.85 7.21
CA SER A 87 -1.47 -6.07 7.25
C SER A 87 -0.86 -5.94 8.65
N CYS A 88 -1.67 -5.60 9.67
CA CYS A 88 -1.20 -5.31 11.03
C CYS A 88 -0.10 -4.25 11.09
N VAL A 89 -0.25 -3.19 10.30
CA VAL A 89 0.59 -1.99 10.45
C VAL A 89 0.18 -1.24 11.71
N ASP A 90 1.16 -0.88 12.52
CA ASP A 90 1.00 -0.02 13.69
C ASP A 90 1.63 1.36 13.40
N PHE A 91 0.81 2.36 13.14
CA PHE A 91 1.28 3.71 12.83
C PHE A 91 2.03 4.41 13.95
N LYS A 92 1.93 3.92 15.18
CA LYS A 92 2.65 4.50 16.33
C LYS A 92 4.09 4.01 16.39
N SER A 93 4.38 2.83 15.87
CA SER A 93 5.66 2.14 16.05
C SER A 93 6.35 1.76 14.74
N ASP A 94 5.59 1.38 13.71
CA ASP A 94 6.15 1.00 12.42
C ASP A 94 6.67 2.24 11.67
N THR A 95 7.90 2.12 11.19
CA THR A 95 8.42 2.98 10.14
C THR A 95 7.69 2.73 8.82
N GLN A 96 7.81 3.67 7.87
CA GLN A 96 7.25 3.49 6.52
C GLN A 96 7.77 2.22 5.84
N ALA A 97 9.03 1.84 6.06
CA ALA A 97 9.62 0.64 5.47
C ALA A 97 9.00 -0.64 6.05
N GLU A 98 8.76 -0.69 7.36
CA GLU A 98 8.11 -1.82 8.03
C GLU A 98 6.65 -1.96 7.59
N ALA A 99 5.92 -0.84 7.55
CA ALA A 99 4.55 -0.81 7.03
C ALA A 99 4.48 -1.37 5.60
N ARG A 100 5.42 -0.94 4.75
CA ARG A 100 5.54 -1.43 3.37
C ARG A 100 5.80 -2.94 3.32
N GLN A 101 6.74 -3.45 4.10
CA GLN A 101 7.06 -4.87 4.15
C GLN A 101 5.86 -5.71 4.60
N LYS A 102 5.11 -5.25 5.60
CA LYS A 102 3.88 -5.92 6.08
C LYS A 102 2.81 -5.99 4.99
N ILE A 103 2.58 -4.88 4.28
CA ILE A 103 1.61 -4.83 3.17
C ILE A 103 2.05 -5.74 2.01
N GLN A 104 3.34 -5.74 1.67
CA GLN A 104 3.88 -6.65 0.66
C GLN A 104 3.73 -8.12 1.05
N ALA A 105 3.90 -8.45 2.34
CA ALA A 105 3.71 -9.80 2.87
C ALA A 105 2.24 -10.23 2.80
N LEU A 106 1.30 -9.36 3.21
CA LEU A 106 -0.14 -9.58 3.01
C LEU A 106 -0.42 -9.90 1.55
N TRP A 107 0.09 -9.06 0.63
CA TRP A 107 -0.14 -9.23 -0.79
C TRP A 107 0.39 -10.57 -1.28
N ARG A 108 1.68 -10.86 -1.06
CA ARG A 108 2.35 -12.09 -1.55
C ARG A 108 1.64 -13.36 -1.12
N ASN A 109 1.13 -13.40 0.11
CA ASN A 109 0.58 -14.62 0.70
C ASN A 109 -0.92 -14.80 0.44
N HIS A 110 -1.63 -13.75 0.02
CA HIS A 110 -3.09 -13.74 -0.07
C HIS A 110 -3.64 -13.07 -1.34
N GLN A 111 -2.90 -13.16 -2.45
CA GLN A 111 -3.32 -12.59 -3.74
C GLN A 111 -4.64 -13.19 -4.24
N ASP A 112 -4.85 -14.47 -3.97
CA ASP A 112 -6.08 -15.22 -4.24
C ASP A 112 -7.30 -14.64 -3.51
N ARG A 113 -7.08 -13.95 -2.38
CA ARG A 113 -8.13 -13.30 -1.59
C ARG A 113 -8.32 -11.83 -1.94
N LEU A 114 -7.48 -11.29 -2.83
CA LEU A 114 -7.51 -9.91 -3.31
C LEU A 114 -8.02 -9.87 -4.76
N GLN A 115 -9.08 -10.64 -5.02
CA GLN A 115 -9.80 -10.70 -6.28
C GLN A 115 -11.09 -9.89 -6.17
N CYS A 116 -11.48 -9.27 -7.28
CA CYS A 116 -12.68 -8.46 -7.39
C CYS A 116 -13.51 -8.90 -8.59
N ASP A 117 -14.82 -8.70 -8.46
CA ASP A 117 -15.82 -8.89 -9.48
C ASP A 117 -16.68 -7.63 -9.61
N GLY A 118 -17.33 -7.45 -10.76
CA GLY A 118 -18.31 -6.38 -10.93
C GLY A 118 -18.89 -6.33 -12.33
N ALA A 119 -20.11 -5.79 -12.47
CA ALA A 119 -20.79 -5.67 -13.76
C ALA A 119 -19.99 -4.85 -14.79
N ASN A 120 -19.16 -3.92 -14.32
CA ASN A 120 -18.31 -3.06 -15.14
C ASN A 120 -16.85 -3.53 -15.18
N PHE A 121 -16.57 -4.76 -14.74
CA PHE A 121 -15.23 -5.34 -14.76
C PHE A 121 -15.24 -6.63 -15.59
N PRO A 122 -14.54 -6.66 -16.75
CA PRO A 122 -14.68 -7.76 -17.71
C PRO A 122 -13.91 -9.04 -17.32
N VAL A 123 -13.22 -9.07 -16.18
CA VAL A 123 -12.42 -10.21 -15.73
C VAL A 123 -13.05 -10.79 -14.48
N ALA A 124 -13.69 -11.94 -14.60
CA ALA A 124 -14.27 -12.62 -13.44
C ALA A 124 -13.18 -13.08 -12.48
N ASN A 125 -13.35 -12.80 -11.18
CA ASN A 125 -12.39 -13.00 -10.10
C ASN A 125 -11.00 -12.40 -10.43
N GLY A 126 -10.97 -11.30 -11.18
CA GLY A 126 -9.72 -10.65 -11.54
C GLY A 126 -9.05 -9.98 -10.34
N SER A 127 -7.74 -9.87 -10.36
CA SER A 127 -6.96 -9.20 -9.31
C SER A 127 -7.42 -7.75 -9.08
N ILE A 128 -7.42 -7.33 -7.81
CA ILE A 128 -7.80 -5.96 -7.41
C ILE A 128 -6.96 -4.87 -8.12
N LEU A 129 -5.73 -5.18 -8.55
CA LEU A 129 -4.91 -4.27 -9.33
C LEU A 129 -5.51 -3.98 -10.72
N LYS A 130 -6.00 -5.02 -11.42
CA LYS A 130 -6.71 -4.85 -12.70
C LYS A 130 -8.04 -4.15 -12.52
N PHE A 131 -8.75 -4.51 -11.44
CA PHE A 131 -9.99 -3.84 -11.07
C PHE A 131 -9.76 -2.33 -10.83
N ALA A 132 -8.70 -1.96 -10.11
CA ALA A 132 -8.34 -0.56 -9.88
C ALA A 132 -7.98 0.19 -11.18
N VAL A 133 -7.36 -0.49 -12.15
CA VAL A 133 -7.11 0.07 -13.50
C VAL A 133 -8.43 0.33 -14.22
N GLU A 134 -9.35 -0.64 -14.23
CA GLU A 134 -10.66 -0.51 -14.88
C GLU A 134 -11.46 0.66 -14.30
N MET A 135 -11.50 0.76 -12.97
CA MET A 135 -12.22 1.82 -12.25
C MET A 135 -11.50 3.18 -12.27
N GLN A 136 -10.31 3.24 -12.88
CA GLN A 136 -9.42 4.39 -12.89
C GLN A 136 -9.18 4.94 -11.47
N ALA A 137 -8.93 4.04 -10.51
CA ALA A 137 -8.62 4.38 -9.13
C ALA A 137 -7.16 4.86 -8.99
N THR A 138 -6.86 6.06 -9.50
CA THR A 138 -5.48 6.62 -9.60
C THR A 138 -4.69 6.55 -8.30
N VAL A 139 -5.33 6.91 -7.19
CA VAL A 139 -4.67 6.92 -5.87
C VAL A 139 -4.32 5.49 -5.44
N PHE A 140 -5.21 4.53 -5.66
CA PHE A 140 -4.93 3.12 -5.39
C PHE A 140 -3.75 2.61 -6.23
N VAL A 141 -3.74 2.89 -7.53
CA VAL A 141 -2.63 2.51 -8.43
C VAL A 141 -1.31 3.15 -7.99
N THR A 142 -1.35 4.42 -7.57
CA THR A 142 -0.18 5.12 -7.05
C THR A 142 0.31 4.50 -5.74
N ASN A 143 -0.59 4.15 -4.83
CA ASN A 143 -0.26 3.47 -3.57
C ASN A 143 0.35 2.10 -3.82
N ALA A 144 -0.29 1.27 -4.65
CA ALA A 144 0.20 -0.04 -5.03
C ALA A 144 1.62 -0.01 -5.60
N THR A 145 1.92 0.96 -6.44
CA THR A 145 3.22 1.04 -7.13
C THR A 145 4.29 1.77 -6.32
N ARG A 146 3.99 2.97 -5.81
CA ARG A 146 5.01 3.87 -5.24
C ARG A 146 5.22 3.67 -3.74
N PHE A 147 4.12 3.52 -3.00
CA PHE A 147 4.14 3.57 -1.54
C PHE A 147 4.23 2.17 -0.94
N TRP A 148 3.37 1.25 -1.37
CA TRP A 148 3.40 -0.16 -0.96
C TRP A 148 4.41 -0.97 -1.76
N GLY A 149 4.68 -0.56 -3.01
CA GLY A 149 5.62 -1.23 -3.90
C GLY A 149 5.34 -2.72 -4.00
N LEU A 150 4.10 -3.05 -4.32
CA LEU A 150 3.63 -4.42 -4.46
C LEU A 150 4.36 -5.13 -5.59
N ASP A 151 4.39 -6.46 -5.56
CA ASP A 151 4.80 -7.24 -6.72
C ASP A 151 3.77 -7.08 -7.84
N LEU A 152 4.20 -6.56 -8.99
CA LEU A 152 3.34 -6.29 -10.15
C LEU A 152 3.45 -7.40 -11.20
N ASN A 153 4.34 -8.37 -10.99
CA ASN A 153 4.68 -9.44 -11.94
C ASN A 153 3.87 -10.72 -11.67
N ILE A 154 2.62 -10.53 -11.29
CA ILE A 154 1.68 -11.61 -10.98
C ILE A 154 0.85 -11.88 -12.24
N VAL A 155 0.81 -13.13 -12.66
CA VAL A 155 -0.11 -13.60 -13.70
C VAL A 155 -1.42 -13.96 -13.04
N ASP A 156 -2.47 -13.25 -13.41
CA ASP A 156 -3.82 -13.53 -12.94
C ASP A 156 -4.33 -14.82 -13.57
N GLN A 157 -4.77 -15.78 -12.75
CA GLN A 157 -5.20 -17.09 -13.24
C GLN A 157 -6.48 -17.02 -14.07
N SER A 158 -7.30 -15.98 -13.88
CA SER A 158 -8.58 -15.80 -14.56
C SER A 158 -8.45 -15.58 -16.07
N ASP A 159 -7.39 -14.89 -16.52
CA ASP A 159 -7.21 -14.50 -17.92
C ASP A 159 -5.77 -14.72 -18.45
N GLY A 160 -4.85 -15.21 -17.62
CA GLY A 160 -3.45 -15.44 -17.99
C GLY A 160 -2.64 -14.17 -18.20
N LYS A 161 -3.09 -13.01 -17.71
CA LYS A 161 -2.46 -11.70 -17.95
C LYS A 161 -1.93 -11.08 -16.67
N THR A 162 -0.84 -10.32 -16.77
CA THR A 162 -0.42 -9.43 -15.69
C THR A 162 -1.26 -8.15 -15.67
N VAL A 163 -1.11 -7.33 -14.63
CA VAL A 163 -1.72 -5.98 -14.61
C VAL A 163 -1.23 -5.13 -15.79
N LEU A 164 0.01 -5.33 -16.24
CA LEU A 164 0.58 -4.57 -17.35
C LEU A 164 -0.01 -5.00 -18.71
N ASP A 165 -0.20 -6.31 -18.93
CA ASP A 165 -0.93 -6.82 -20.10
C ASP A 165 -2.35 -6.27 -20.13
N TYR A 166 -3.08 -6.36 -19.01
CA TYR A 166 -4.42 -5.83 -18.89
C TYR A 166 -4.48 -4.33 -19.23
N THR A 167 -3.57 -3.54 -18.64
CA THR A 167 -3.51 -2.09 -18.88
C THR A 167 -3.27 -1.78 -20.37
N ARG A 168 -2.38 -2.51 -21.05
CA ARG A 168 -2.15 -2.36 -22.49
C ARG A 168 -3.43 -2.61 -23.30
N ASP A 169 -4.14 -3.69 -22.98
CA ASP A 169 -5.36 -4.06 -23.71
C ASP A 169 -6.46 -3.01 -23.48
N ARG A 170 -6.53 -2.41 -22.29
CA ARG A 170 -7.44 -1.28 -22.02
C ARG A 170 -7.04 -0.02 -22.79
N ILE A 171 -5.75 0.30 -22.93
CA ILE A 171 -5.31 1.44 -23.77
C ILE A 171 -5.83 1.28 -25.20
N GLU A 172 -5.75 0.08 -25.76
CA GLU A 172 -6.27 -0.20 -27.11
C GLU A 172 -7.79 -0.05 -27.17
N ALA A 173 -8.51 -0.66 -26.21
CA ALA A 173 -9.96 -0.63 -26.18
C ALA A 173 -10.53 0.80 -26.00
N TYR A 174 -9.80 1.68 -25.32
CA TYR A 174 -10.21 3.05 -25.03
C TYR A 174 -9.50 4.10 -25.89
N ARG A 175 -8.86 3.69 -27.00
CA ARG A 175 -8.16 4.57 -27.92
C ARG A 175 -9.05 5.71 -28.41
N GLY A 176 -8.54 6.94 -28.33
CA GLY A 176 -9.26 8.17 -28.72
C GLY A 176 -10.24 8.69 -27.67
N THR A 177 -10.39 8.02 -26.52
CA THR A 177 -11.23 8.50 -25.41
C THR A 177 -10.38 9.20 -24.34
N PRO A 178 -10.98 10.03 -23.46
CA PRO A 178 -10.25 10.65 -22.35
C PRO A 178 -9.55 9.65 -21.41
N ALA A 179 -10.06 8.42 -21.30
CA ALA A 179 -9.50 7.36 -20.46
C ALA A 179 -8.10 6.91 -20.92
N GLU A 180 -7.80 7.02 -22.23
CA GLU A 180 -6.53 6.58 -22.80
C GLU A 180 -5.33 7.23 -22.12
N SER A 181 -5.40 8.53 -21.83
CA SER A 181 -4.32 9.28 -21.18
C SER A 181 -4.00 8.72 -19.79
N THR A 182 -5.04 8.48 -18.98
CA THR A 182 -4.91 7.89 -17.65
C THR A 182 -4.31 6.49 -17.72
N LEU A 183 -4.79 5.64 -18.64
CA LEU A 183 -4.29 4.28 -18.80
C LEU A 183 -2.82 4.25 -19.28
N ARG A 184 -2.41 5.17 -20.15
CA ARG A 184 -1.01 5.34 -20.55
C ARG A 184 -0.12 5.73 -19.39
N ASN A 185 -0.60 6.61 -18.50
CA ASN A 185 0.12 6.97 -17.28
C ASN A 185 0.27 5.76 -16.35
N TYR A 186 -0.79 4.97 -16.15
CA TYR A 186 -0.70 3.73 -15.37
C TYR A 186 0.30 2.74 -15.97
N TYR A 187 0.25 2.52 -17.29
CA TYR A 187 1.19 1.64 -17.97
C TYR A 187 2.65 2.09 -17.76
N SER A 188 2.90 3.39 -17.89
CA SER A 188 4.23 3.99 -17.65
C SER A 188 4.68 3.80 -16.21
N ASP A 189 3.80 4.08 -15.24
CA ASP A 189 4.11 3.87 -13.82
C ASP A 189 4.37 2.39 -13.52
N PHE A 190 3.53 1.47 -13.99
CA PHE A 190 3.76 0.03 -13.81
C PHE A 190 5.13 -0.40 -14.38
N ARG A 191 5.48 0.02 -15.60
CA ARG A 191 6.80 -0.24 -16.19
C ARG A 191 7.93 0.35 -15.35
N ARG A 192 7.80 1.61 -14.93
CA ARG A 192 8.77 2.30 -14.08
C ARG A 192 9.04 1.55 -12.78
N TYR A 193 8.01 0.93 -12.19
CA TYR A 193 8.10 0.14 -10.96
C TYR A 193 8.31 -1.37 -11.20
N GLY A 194 8.78 -1.75 -12.40
CA GLY A 194 9.28 -3.09 -12.67
C GLY A 194 8.22 -4.12 -13.07
N ALA A 195 7.00 -3.69 -13.41
CA ALA A 195 6.01 -4.57 -14.00
C ALA A 195 6.44 -5.03 -15.40
N LYS A 196 6.09 -6.27 -15.71
CA LYS A 196 6.37 -6.94 -16.97
C LYS A 196 5.09 -7.56 -17.52
N HIS A 197 5.06 -7.77 -18.83
CA HIS A 197 4.06 -8.64 -19.46
C HIS A 197 4.32 -10.09 -19.08
N ALA A 198 3.28 -10.93 -19.11
CA ALA A 198 3.36 -12.34 -18.79
C ALA A 198 4.43 -13.05 -19.66
N SER A 199 4.53 -12.68 -20.94
CA SER A 199 5.53 -13.22 -21.87
C SER A 199 6.98 -12.90 -21.47
N GLU A 200 7.22 -11.83 -20.73
CA GLU A 200 8.54 -11.42 -20.26
C GLU A 200 8.94 -12.13 -18.95
N LEU A 201 8.00 -12.76 -18.24
CA LEU A 201 8.27 -13.45 -16.97
C LEU A 201 8.95 -14.81 -17.17
N HIS A 202 8.64 -15.49 -18.27
CA HIS A 202 9.20 -16.80 -18.59
C HIS A 202 10.51 -16.75 -19.38
N ALA A 203 10.95 -15.54 -19.77
CA ALA A 203 12.19 -15.33 -20.54
C ALA A 203 13.44 -15.11 -19.65
N GLY A 204 13.34 -15.36 -18.33
CA GLY A 204 14.50 -15.37 -17.43
C GLY A 204 15.43 -16.56 -17.72
N PRO A 205 16.74 -16.47 -17.41
CA PRO A 205 17.69 -17.52 -17.75
C PRO A 205 17.22 -18.84 -17.12
N LEU A 206 17.14 -19.89 -17.94
CA LEU A 206 17.06 -21.26 -17.47
C LEU A 206 18.16 -21.42 -16.41
N LYS A 207 17.75 -21.63 -15.15
CA LYS A 207 18.67 -22.00 -14.08
C LYS A 207 19.20 -23.40 -14.33
#